data_AF-A0A2N5IBR2-F1
#
_entry.id   AF-A0A2N5IBR2-F1
#
_cell.length_a   1.000
_cell.length_b   1.000
_cell.length_c   1.000
_cell.angle_alpha   90.00
_cell.angle_beta   90.00
_cell.angle_gamma   90.00
#
_symmetry.space_group_name_H-M   'P 1'
#
loop_
_entity.id
_entity.type
_entity.pdbx_description
1 polymer ?
#
loop_
_entity_poly.entity_id
_entity_poly.type
_entity_poly.pdbx_seq_one_letter_code
_entity_poly.pdbx_strand_id
1 'polypeptide(L)'
;MNKAYKAELYRGKVKKTDNQKKKHVTQMTKEEIAYLKKEIKMFPTWKAKASKHLKKKCVSLDLDDVQDTLLARNIEDFIVEYNETLNASGQMERRILIRVERPKMVRFKTRKKKIVEAMAHLCFVVSLDTWEIVTAYWNKESDEHAQLDWRRYSKHLRIVK
;
A
#
# COMPACT_ATOMS: atom_id res chain seq x y z
N MET A 1 -7.77 -25.17 -7.25
CA MET A 1 -8.64 -24.75 -6.11
C MET A 1 -8.76 -23.23 -6.13
N ASN A 2 -9.97 -22.66 -6.23
CA ASN A 2 -10.16 -21.20 -6.20
C ASN A 2 -9.94 -20.66 -4.78
N LYS A 3 -8.89 -19.85 -4.60
CA LYS A 3 -8.57 -19.19 -3.33
C LYS A 3 -9.62 -18.11 -3.05
N ALA A 4 -10.33 -18.21 -1.93
CA ALA A 4 -11.35 -17.22 -1.56
C ALA A 4 -10.69 -16.03 -0.84
N TYR A 5 -10.72 -14.85 -1.45
CA TYR A 5 -10.18 -13.62 -0.85
C TYR A 5 -11.20 -12.96 0.08
N LYS A 6 -10.76 -12.51 1.26
CA LYS A 6 -11.59 -11.89 2.31
C LYS A 6 -11.02 -10.55 2.75
N ALA A 7 -11.90 -9.59 2.97
CA ALA A 7 -11.58 -8.26 3.48
C ALA A 7 -12.75 -7.68 4.28
N GLU A 8 -12.53 -6.57 4.98
CA GLU A 8 -13.57 -5.84 5.68
C GLU A 8 -13.77 -4.45 5.08
N LEU A 9 -15.02 -4.07 4.81
CA LEU A 9 -15.41 -2.73 4.36
C LEU A 9 -15.53 -1.80 5.56
N TYR A 10 -14.41 -1.58 6.25
CA TYR A 10 -14.32 -0.45 7.16
C TYR A 10 -13.65 0.68 6.42
N ARG A 11 -14.43 1.68 5.95
CA ARG A 11 -13.90 3.03 5.83
C ARG A 11 -13.44 3.41 7.24
N GLY A 12 -12.15 3.26 7.50
CA GLY A 12 -11.55 3.74 8.74
C GLY A 12 -11.92 5.22 8.87
N LYS A 13 -12.27 5.67 10.08
CA LYS A 13 -12.27 7.12 10.32
C LYS A 13 -10.89 7.61 9.87
N VAL A 14 -10.84 8.56 8.94
CA VAL A 14 -9.59 9.20 8.54
C VAL A 14 -9.04 9.88 9.78
N LYS A 15 -8.17 9.18 10.51
CA LYS A 15 -7.45 9.77 11.64
C LYS A 15 -6.29 10.55 11.03
N LYS A 16 -6.15 11.80 11.43
CA LYS A 16 -4.90 12.52 11.25
C LYS A 16 -3.84 11.71 12.00
N THR A 17 -2.92 11.10 11.27
CA THR A 17 -1.73 10.51 11.87
C THR A 17 -0.77 11.67 12.08
N ASP A 18 -0.71 12.18 13.30
CA ASP A 18 0.36 13.10 13.69
C ASP A 18 1.70 12.42 13.35
N ASN A 19 2.64 13.19 12.77
CA ASN A 19 3.97 12.74 12.33
C ASN A 19 4.05 11.93 11.02
N GLN A 20 3.06 12.05 10.13
CA GLN A 20 3.16 11.49 8.77
C GLN A 20 3.20 12.58 7.70
N LYS A 21 4.20 12.51 6.81
CA LYS A 21 4.24 13.29 5.56
C LYS A 21 3.99 12.36 4.39
N LYS A 22 3.22 12.82 3.39
CA LYS A 22 2.91 12.02 2.20
C LYS A 22 3.15 12.82 0.92
N LYS A 23 3.48 12.13 -0.16
CA LYS A 23 3.54 12.67 -1.51
C LYS A 23 2.89 11.66 -2.46
N HIS A 24 1.89 12.13 -3.20
CA HIS A 24 1.16 11.29 -4.15
C HIS A 24 1.99 11.13 -5.43
N VAL A 25 1.88 10.01 -6.14
CA VAL A 25 2.69 9.74 -7.35
C VAL A 25 2.54 10.83 -8.42
N THR A 26 1.36 11.42 -8.56
CA THR A 26 1.10 12.53 -9.51
C THR A 26 1.84 13.83 -9.17
N GLN A 27 2.42 13.93 -7.97
CA GLN A 27 3.24 15.08 -7.54
C GLN A 27 4.74 14.77 -7.62
N MET A 28 5.13 13.55 -7.98
CA MET A 28 6.52 13.11 -8.04
C MET A 28 7.16 13.49 -9.38
N THR A 29 8.44 13.84 -9.34
CA THR A 29 9.22 14.01 -10.57
C THR A 29 9.64 12.66 -11.14
N LYS A 30 10.12 12.64 -12.38
CA LYS A 30 10.65 11.42 -13.02
C LYS A 30 11.85 10.88 -12.25
N GLU A 31 12.71 11.75 -11.71
CA GLU A 31 13.85 11.35 -10.89
C GLU A 31 13.40 10.68 -9.59
N GLU A 32 12.38 11.20 -8.93
CA GLU A 32 11.83 10.61 -7.71
C GLU A 32 11.22 9.22 -7.97
N ILE A 33 10.47 9.06 -9.06
CA ILE A 33 9.91 7.76 -9.46
C ILE A 33 11.03 6.76 -9.79
N ALA A 34 12.05 7.19 -10.55
CA ALA A 34 13.20 6.35 -10.88
C ALA A 34 13.99 5.92 -9.63
N TYR A 35 14.15 6.83 -8.67
CA TYR A 35 14.76 6.53 -7.38
C TYR A 35 13.95 5.46 -6.62
N LEU A 36 12.64 5.63 -6.49
CA LEU A 36 11.78 4.66 -5.81
C LEU A 36 11.81 3.29 -6.51
N LYS A 37 11.79 3.26 -7.85
CA LYS A 37 11.96 2.02 -8.62
C LYS A 37 13.26 1.31 -8.25
N LYS A 38 14.38 2.04 -8.19
CA LYS A 38 15.68 1.49 -7.79
C LYS A 38 15.64 0.92 -6.38
N GLU A 39 15.12 1.67 -5.41
CA GLU A 39 14.96 1.19 -4.03
C GLU A 39 14.15 -0.10 -4.00
N ILE A 40 12.97 -0.14 -4.65
CA ILE A 40 12.12 -1.34 -4.70
C ILE A 40 12.85 -2.53 -5.32
N LYS A 41 13.68 -2.32 -6.36
CA LYS A 41 14.44 -3.42 -6.98
C LYS A 41 15.56 -3.96 -6.10
N MET A 42 16.01 -3.20 -5.11
CA MET A 42 16.92 -3.71 -4.08
C MET A 42 16.20 -4.52 -2.99
N PHE A 43 14.86 -4.56 -3.00
CA PHE A 43 14.07 -5.33 -2.06
C PHE A 43 14.43 -6.82 -2.15
N PRO A 44 14.94 -7.43 -1.06
CA PRO A 44 15.16 -8.87 -1.04
C PRO A 44 13.81 -9.57 -0.92
N THR A 45 13.21 -9.97 -2.05
CA THR A 45 11.84 -10.51 -2.12
C THR A 45 11.63 -11.74 -1.24
N TRP A 46 12.69 -12.53 -1.02
CA TRP A 46 12.72 -13.65 -0.08
C TRP A 46 12.58 -13.25 1.41
N LYS A 47 12.80 -11.97 1.76
CA LYS A 47 12.54 -11.40 3.09
C LYS A 47 11.15 -10.79 3.24
N ALA A 48 10.30 -10.79 2.21
CA ALA A 48 8.95 -10.26 2.29
C ALA A 48 8.17 -10.96 3.41
N LYS A 49 8.11 -10.33 4.59
CA LYS A 49 7.39 -10.81 5.76
C LYS A 49 6.24 -9.87 6.04
N ALA A 50 5.05 -10.45 6.19
CA ALA A 50 3.91 -9.72 6.72
C ALA A 50 4.23 -9.28 8.16
N SER A 51 4.14 -7.98 8.43
CA SER A 51 4.33 -7.44 9.78
C SER A 51 3.37 -8.10 10.78
N LYS A 52 3.73 -8.11 12.07
CA LYS A 52 2.84 -8.60 13.14
C LYS A 52 1.47 -7.88 13.13
N HIS A 53 1.42 -6.64 12.65
CA HIS A 53 0.19 -5.86 12.51
C HIS A 53 -0.71 -6.41 11.40
N LEU A 54 -0.14 -6.85 10.28
CA LEU A 54 -0.89 -7.42 9.16
C LEU A 54 -1.50 -8.79 9.50
N LYS A 55 -0.77 -9.62 10.26
CA LYS A 55 -1.27 -10.93 10.73
C LYS A 55 -2.53 -10.83 11.61
N LYS A 56 -2.75 -9.69 12.26
CA LYS A 56 -3.95 -9.42 13.08
C LYS A 56 -5.15 -8.96 12.25
N LYS A 57 -4.95 -8.49 11.02
CA LYS A 57 -6.04 -8.09 10.12
C LYS A 57 -6.55 -9.31 9.36
N CYS A 58 -7.87 -9.49 9.29
CA CYS A 58 -8.51 -10.56 8.52
C CYS A 58 -8.48 -10.25 7.00
N VAL A 59 -7.29 -9.98 6.46
CA VAL A 59 -7.05 -9.71 5.05
C VAL A 59 -6.32 -10.92 4.48
N SER A 60 -6.94 -11.58 3.51
CA SER A 60 -6.22 -12.58 2.71
C SER A 60 -5.19 -11.86 1.85
N LEU A 61 -3.91 -12.01 2.20
CA LEU A 61 -2.79 -11.54 1.41
C LEU A 61 -2.29 -12.69 0.54
N ASP A 62 -2.18 -12.46 -0.77
CA ASP A 62 -1.40 -13.33 -1.63
C ASP A 62 0.04 -12.82 -1.65
N LEU A 63 0.97 -13.56 -1.03
CA LEU A 63 2.38 -13.15 -1.05
C LEU A 63 2.97 -13.29 -2.44
N ASP A 64 2.47 -14.21 -3.26
CA ASP A 64 2.88 -14.38 -4.65
C ASP A 64 2.54 -13.13 -5.47
N ASP A 65 1.31 -12.59 -5.34
CA ASP A 65 0.93 -11.32 -6.01
C ASP A 65 1.85 -10.16 -5.60
N VAL A 66 2.22 -10.09 -4.31
CA VAL A 66 3.11 -9.05 -3.80
C VAL A 66 4.50 -9.20 -4.42
N GLN A 67 5.04 -10.42 -4.43
CA GLN A 67 6.36 -10.71 -5.01
C GLN A 67 6.39 -10.42 -6.50
N ASP A 68 5.40 -10.91 -7.26
CA ASP A 68 5.26 -10.65 -8.69
C ASP A 68 5.19 -9.16 -8.98
N THR A 69 4.43 -8.41 -8.18
CA THR A 69 4.33 -6.95 -8.31
C THR A 69 5.67 -6.26 -8.05
N LEU A 70 6.38 -6.62 -6.98
CA LEU A 70 7.69 -6.04 -6.66
C LEU A 70 8.74 -6.38 -7.75
N LEU A 71 8.63 -7.55 -8.37
CA LEU A 71 9.49 -8.01 -9.46
C LEU A 71 9.10 -7.45 -10.83
N ALA A 72 7.90 -6.90 -11.00
CA ALA A 72 7.41 -6.36 -12.27
C ALA A 72 8.35 -5.30 -12.87
N ARG A 73 8.61 -5.41 -14.19
CA ARG A 73 9.52 -4.49 -14.89
C ARG A 73 9.07 -3.02 -14.84
N ASN A 74 7.76 -2.81 -14.75
CA ASN A 74 7.07 -1.52 -14.73
C ASN A 74 6.47 -1.18 -13.34
N ILE A 75 7.11 -1.61 -12.26
CA ILE A 75 6.68 -1.36 -10.87
C ILE A 75 6.37 0.11 -10.55
N GLU A 76 7.00 1.05 -11.27
CA GLU A 76 6.70 2.48 -11.19
C GLU A 76 5.22 2.82 -11.45
N ASP A 77 4.55 2.09 -12.35
CA ASP A 77 3.14 2.30 -12.69
C ASP A 77 2.20 1.90 -11.54
N PHE A 78 2.72 1.11 -10.61
CA PHE A 78 1.97 0.56 -9.48
C PHE A 78 2.17 1.38 -8.19
N ILE A 79 3.07 2.37 -8.20
CA ILE A 79 3.29 3.27 -7.07
C ILE A 79 2.12 4.24 -6.94
N VAL A 80 1.55 4.35 -5.74
CA VAL A 80 0.44 5.28 -5.43
C VAL A 80 0.93 6.47 -4.62
N GLU A 81 1.68 6.23 -3.56
CA GLU A 81 2.22 7.29 -2.70
C GLU A 81 3.53 6.88 -2.03
N TYR A 82 4.35 7.89 -1.73
CA TYR A 82 5.47 7.81 -0.80
C TYR A 82 5.04 8.45 0.52
N ASN A 83 5.46 7.86 1.63
CA ASN A 83 5.23 8.41 2.95
C ASN A 83 6.46 8.32 3.85
N GLU A 84 6.62 9.33 4.69
CA GLU A 84 7.55 9.34 5.81
C GLU A 84 6.74 9.31 7.11
N THR A 85 7.07 8.42 8.02
CA THR A 85 6.41 8.28 9.33
C THR A 85 7.46 8.12 10.41
N LEU A 86 7.34 8.91 11.49
CA LEU A 86 8.14 8.65 12.69
C LEU A 86 7.71 7.31 13.31
N ASN A 87 8.65 6.39 13.45
CA ASN A 87 8.42 5.12 14.14
C ASN A 87 8.48 5.30 15.68
N ALA A 88 8.27 4.21 16.42
CA ALA A 88 8.27 4.23 17.88
C ALA A 88 9.63 4.62 18.51
N SER A 89 10.74 4.48 17.77
CA SER A 89 12.07 4.93 18.21
C SER A 89 12.39 6.38 17.82
N GLY A 90 11.43 7.11 17.24
CA GLY A 90 11.63 8.49 16.79
C GLY A 90 12.45 8.61 15.50
N GLN A 91 12.73 7.50 14.83
CA GLN A 91 13.41 7.49 13.53
C GLN A 91 12.39 7.64 12.40
N MET A 92 12.79 8.37 11.35
CA MET A 92 11.95 8.51 10.18
C MET A 92 11.97 7.25 9.35
N GLU A 93 10.81 6.60 9.21
CA GLU A 93 10.63 5.44 8.37
C GLU A 93 10.03 5.84 7.02
N ARG A 94 10.69 5.41 5.94
CA ARG A 94 10.29 5.65 4.56
C ARG A 94 9.44 4.48 4.08
N ARG A 95 8.27 4.75 3.52
CA ARG A 95 7.38 3.70 3.01
C ARG A 95 6.74 4.09 1.69
N ILE A 96 6.35 3.09 0.94
CA ILE A 96 5.63 3.23 -0.33
C ILE A 96 4.32 2.47 -0.28
N LEU A 97 3.28 3.03 -0.88
CA LEU A 97 2.03 2.33 -1.15
C LEU A 97 2.05 1.87 -2.60
N ILE A 98 1.86 0.57 -2.81
CA ILE A 98 1.77 -0.07 -4.13
C ILE A 98 0.37 -0.65 -4.31
N ARG A 99 -0.18 -0.51 -5.51
CA ARG A 99 -1.45 -1.12 -5.94
C ARG A 99 -1.18 -2.17 -7.00
N VAL A 100 -1.51 -3.42 -6.72
CA VAL A 100 -1.41 -4.53 -7.67
C VAL A 100 -2.33 -4.27 -8.87
N GLU A 101 -1.81 -4.50 -10.07
CA GLU A 101 -2.51 -4.24 -11.33
C GLU A 101 -3.80 -5.05 -11.48
N ARG A 102 -3.73 -6.37 -11.25
CA ARG A 102 -4.85 -7.26 -11.54
C ARG A 102 -5.85 -7.30 -10.37
N PRO A 103 -7.10 -6.87 -10.57
CA PRO A 103 -8.11 -6.99 -9.54
C PRO A 103 -8.55 -8.45 -9.40
N LYS A 104 -9.04 -8.81 -8.21
CA LYS A 104 -9.59 -10.14 -7.92
C LYS A 104 -10.99 -10.00 -7.32
N MET A 105 -11.79 -11.06 -7.42
CA MET A 105 -13.08 -11.14 -6.74
C MET A 105 -12.85 -11.34 -5.24
N VAL A 106 -13.27 -10.38 -4.42
CA VAL A 106 -13.05 -10.37 -2.97
C VAL A 106 -14.38 -10.33 -2.22
N ARG A 107 -14.50 -11.16 -1.18
CA ARG A 107 -15.62 -11.15 -0.23
C ARG A 107 -15.36 -10.11 0.86
N PHE A 108 -16.14 -9.06 0.84
CA PHE A 108 -16.11 -8.03 1.86
C PHE A 108 -17.18 -8.23 2.93
N LYS A 109 -16.78 -8.20 4.19
CA LYS A 109 -17.72 -8.10 5.31
C LYS A 109 -18.08 -6.62 5.53
N THR A 110 -19.37 -6.31 5.42
CA THR A 110 -19.91 -4.96 5.70
C THR A 110 -20.11 -4.74 7.21
N ARG A 111 -20.31 -3.49 7.64
CA ARG A 111 -20.66 -3.16 9.03
C ARG A 111 -21.93 -3.89 9.53
N LYS A 112 -22.88 -4.16 8.64
CA LYS A 112 -24.10 -4.94 8.94
C LYS A 112 -23.86 -6.46 8.92
N LYS A 113 -22.59 -6.90 8.97
CA LYS A 113 -22.15 -8.30 8.87
C LYS A 113 -22.58 -9.04 7.59
N LYS A 114 -23.13 -8.34 6.59
CA LYS A 114 -23.42 -8.92 5.27
C LYS A 114 -22.12 -9.11 4.48
N ILE A 115 -22.04 -10.20 3.74
CA ILE A 115 -20.95 -10.46 2.79
C ILE A 115 -21.37 -9.90 1.43
N VAL A 116 -20.51 -9.10 0.80
CA VAL A 116 -20.67 -8.62 -0.57
C VAL A 116 -19.42 -8.97 -1.36
N GLU A 117 -19.59 -9.40 -2.60
CA GLU A 117 -18.48 -9.69 -3.51
C GLU A 117 -18.27 -8.49 -4.45
N ALA A 118 -17.02 -8.13 -4.69
CA ALA A 118 -16.66 -7.09 -5.64
C ALA A 118 -15.24 -7.31 -6.18
N MET A 119 -14.99 -6.85 -7.40
CA MET A 119 -13.64 -6.72 -7.93
C MET A 119 -12.85 -5.68 -7.13
N ALA A 120 -11.63 -6.03 -6.76
CA ALA A 120 -10.78 -5.20 -5.93
C ALA A 120 -9.30 -5.42 -6.23
N HIS A 121 -8.52 -4.34 -6.16
CA HIS A 121 -7.06 -4.37 -6.22
C HIS A 121 -6.48 -4.58 -4.83
N LEU A 122 -5.43 -5.39 -4.75
CA LEU A 122 -4.62 -5.46 -3.54
C LEU A 122 -3.75 -4.21 -3.44
N CYS A 123 -3.86 -3.48 -2.35
CA CYS A 123 -2.96 -2.39 -2.01
C CYS A 123 -2.11 -2.80 -0.81
N PHE A 124 -0.81 -2.54 -0.87
CA PHE A 124 0.10 -2.87 0.23
C PHE A 124 1.16 -1.80 0.43
N VAL A 125 1.55 -1.61 1.70
CA VAL A 125 2.58 -0.65 2.11
C VAL A 125 3.85 -1.41 2.45
N VAL A 126 4.96 -0.99 1.84
CA VAL A 126 6.28 -1.55 2.09
C VAL A 126 7.16 -0.50 2.76
N SER A 127 7.88 -0.89 3.81
CA SER A 127 8.96 -0.09 4.38
C SER A 127 10.21 -0.22 3.51
N LEU A 128 10.80 0.90 3.09
CA LEU A 128 12.06 0.91 2.35
C LEU A 128 13.27 0.70 3.26
N ASP A 129 13.10 0.87 4.58
CA ASP A 129 14.19 0.73 5.55
C ASP A 129 14.28 -0.69 6.11
N THR A 130 13.13 -1.31 6.41
CA THR A 130 13.08 -2.68 6.97
C THR A 130 12.72 -3.76 5.95
N TRP A 131 12.23 -3.36 4.78
CA TRP A 131 11.70 -4.27 3.75
C TRP A 131 10.54 -5.14 4.24
N GLU A 132 9.76 -4.65 5.21
CA GLU A 132 8.57 -5.35 5.68
C GLU A 132 7.30 -4.84 5.01
N ILE A 133 6.33 -5.74 4.80
CA ILE A 133 4.97 -5.36 4.41
C ILE A 133 4.25 -4.87 5.67
N VAL A 134 4.14 -3.56 5.80
CA VAL A 134 3.59 -2.89 6.99
C VAL A 134 2.09 -3.14 7.11
N THR A 135 1.36 -2.97 6.02
CA THR A 135 -0.08 -3.24 5.94
C THR A 135 -0.48 -3.59 4.52
N ALA A 136 -1.59 -4.30 4.37
CA ALA A 136 -2.25 -4.51 3.09
C ALA A 136 -3.76 -4.44 3.27
N TYR A 137 -4.46 -4.09 2.20
CA TYR A 137 -5.92 -4.00 2.15
C TYR A 137 -6.42 -4.17 0.72
N TRP A 138 -7.67 -4.60 0.57
CA TRP A 138 -8.32 -4.69 -0.74
C TRP A 138 -9.09 -3.39 -1.00
N ASN A 139 -8.77 -2.73 -2.10
CA ASN A 139 -9.46 -1.55 -2.56
C ASN A 139 -10.41 -1.91 -3.70
N LYS A 140 -11.70 -1.62 -3.56
CA LYS A 140 -12.68 -1.92 -4.63
C LYS A 140 -12.28 -1.15 -5.90
N GLU A 141 -12.42 -1.81 -7.05
CA GLU A 141 -12.15 -1.21 -8.35
C GLU A 141 -13.06 0.01 -8.61
N SER A 142 -14.32 -0.09 -8.19
CA SER A 142 -15.30 1.00 -8.26
C SER A 142 -15.14 2.07 -7.17
N ASP A 143 -14.15 1.97 -6.28
CA ASP A 143 -13.87 3.04 -5.32
C ASP A 143 -13.09 4.15 -6.02
N GLU A 144 -13.81 5.09 -6.63
CA GLU A 144 -13.26 6.21 -7.42
C GLU A 144 -12.41 7.20 -6.59
N HIS A 145 -12.16 6.94 -5.30
CA HIS A 145 -11.31 7.80 -4.47
C HIS A 145 -11.76 9.27 -4.50
N ALA A 146 -13.06 9.51 -4.67
CA ALA A 146 -13.68 10.85 -4.82
C ALA A 146 -13.42 11.81 -3.64
N GLN A 147 -12.65 11.40 -2.63
CA GLN A 147 -12.33 12.12 -1.42
C GLN A 147 -10.86 11.92 -0.98
N LEU A 148 -9.91 11.89 -1.91
CA LEU A 148 -8.49 12.08 -1.55
C LEU A 148 -8.33 13.45 -0.87
N ASP A 149 -7.99 13.45 0.42
CA ASP A 149 -7.71 14.69 1.16
C ASP A 149 -6.31 15.20 0.80
N TRP A 150 -6.24 16.07 -0.21
CA TRP A 150 -5.01 16.68 -0.70
C TRP A 150 -4.23 17.45 0.38
N ARG A 151 -4.88 17.89 1.47
CA ARG A 151 -4.19 18.58 2.58
C ARG A 151 -3.20 17.66 3.32
N ARG A 152 -3.29 16.35 3.11
CA ARG A 152 -2.36 15.35 3.66
C ARG A 152 -1.10 15.16 2.80
N TYR A 153 -1.10 15.67 1.58
CA TYR A 153 -0.02 15.49 0.61
C TYR A 153 0.76 16.79 0.42
N SER A 154 2.08 16.67 0.30
CA SER A 154 2.97 17.80 0.06
C SER A 154 3.88 17.51 -1.13
N LYS A 155 3.74 18.31 -2.19
CA LYS A 155 4.65 18.29 -3.35
C LYS A 155 6.10 18.62 -2.98
N HIS A 156 6.30 19.32 -1.86
CA HIS A 156 7.61 19.76 -1.37
C HIS A 156 8.33 18.70 -0.51
N LEU A 157 7.69 17.55 -0.24
CA LEU A 157 8.37 16.42 0.37
C LEU A 157 9.45 15.92 -0.60
N ARG A 158 10.73 16.03 -0.19
CA ARG A 158 11.86 15.57 -0.99
C ARG A 158 12.05 14.08 -0.78
N ILE A 159 11.90 13.31 -1.85
CA ILE A 159 12.09 11.85 -1.82
C ILE A 159 13.58 11.50 -2.02
N VAL A 160 14.24 12.18 -2.95
CA VAL A 160 15.68 12.09 -3.17
C VAL A 160 16.39 13.09 -2.24
N LYS A 161 17.41 12.63 -1.52
CA LYS A 161 18.22 13.42 -0.58
C LYS A 161 19.66 13.52 -1.07
#